data_AF-Q17B10-F1
#
_entry.id   AF-Q17B10-F1
#
_cell.length_a   1.000
_cell.length_b   1.000
_cell.length_c   1.000
_cell.angle_alpha   90.00
_cell.angle_beta   90.00
_cell.angle_gamma   90.00
#
_symmetry.space_group_name_H-M   'P 1'
#
loop_
_entity.id
_entity.type
_entity.pdbx_description
1 polymer ?
#
loop_
_entity_poly.entity_id
_entity_poly.type
_entity_poly.pdbx_seq_one_letter_code
_entity_poly.pdbx_strand_id
1 'polypeptide(L)'
;MASNALLGKLILALTLAVFLYYFFWVGVLPFMVIDSSEDNWIYSLFPETKFAFMVPAVFGVLLIGGLSVFTLYHLKGQLRASSD
;
A
#
# COMPACT_ATOMS: atom_id res chain seq x y z
N MET A 1 19.60 -14.92 -23.15
CA MET A 1 18.20 -14.64 -22.77
C MET A 1 17.82 -15.05 -21.34
N ALA A 2 18.72 -15.63 -20.51
CA ALA A 2 18.39 -16.06 -19.15
C ALA A 2 18.64 -15.01 -18.04
N SER A 3 19.50 -14.01 -18.28
CA SER A 3 19.91 -13.01 -17.26
C SER A 3 18.74 -12.15 -16.75
N ASN A 4 17.87 -11.69 -17.67
CA ASN A 4 16.76 -10.81 -17.33
C ASN A 4 15.65 -11.52 -16.54
N ALA A 5 15.44 -12.81 -16.78
CA ALA A 5 14.44 -13.60 -16.07
C ALA A 5 14.84 -13.87 -14.61
N LEU A 6 16.13 -14.12 -14.36
CA LEU A 6 16.68 -14.25 -13.00
C LEU A 6 16.54 -12.93 -12.24
N LEU A 7 16.96 -11.82 -12.86
CA LEU A 7 16.83 -10.48 -12.27
C LEU A 7 15.38 -10.13 -11.98
N GLY A 8 14.45 -10.38 -12.90
CA GLY A 8 13.03 -10.15 -12.69
C GLY A 8 12.46 -10.95 -11.52
N LYS A 9 12.89 -12.21 -11.37
CA LYS A 9 12.47 -13.07 -10.25
C LYS A 9 13.03 -12.60 -8.91
N LEU A 10 14.26 -12.08 -8.91
CA LEU A 10 14.93 -11.53 -7.74
C LEU A 10 14.25 -10.23 -7.28
N ILE A 11 13.96 -9.34 -8.23
CA ILE A 11 13.21 -8.10 -7.99
C ILE A 11 11.83 -8.44 -7.45
N LEU A 12 11.12 -9.40 -8.05
CA LEU A 12 9.80 -9.82 -7.61
C LEU A 12 9.83 -10.42 -6.19
N ALA A 13 10.81 -11.26 -5.88
CA ALA A 13 10.97 -11.81 -4.54
C ALA A 13 11.28 -10.71 -3.51
N LEU A 14 12.14 -9.76 -3.86
CA LEU A 14 12.52 -8.65 -2.98
C LEU A 14 11.35 -7.69 -2.76
N THR A 15 10.62 -7.31 -3.81
CA THR A 15 9.44 -6.46 -3.68
C THR A 15 8.33 -7.17 -2.93
N LEU A 16 8.13 -8.48 -3.13
CA LEU A 16 7.17 -9.28 -2.37
C LEU A 16 7.56 -9.36 -0.88
N ALA A 17 8.84 -9.55 -0.57
CA ALA A 17 9.32 -9.58 0.81
C ALA A 17 9.13 -8.23 1.51
N VAL A 18 9.48 -7.12 0.85
CA VAL A 18 9.25 -5.76 1.36
C VAL A 18 7.76 -5.48 1.50
N PHE A 19 6.94 -5.92 0.54
CA PHE A 19 5.49 -5.79 0.59
C PHE A 19 4.89 -6.55 1.76
N LEU A 20 5.28 -7.81 1.98
CA LEU A 20 4.81 -8.61 3.10
C LEU A 20 5.26 -8.01 4.43
N TYR A 21 6.52 -7.59 4.55
CA TYR A 21 7.02 -6.90 5.75
C TYR A 21 6.18 -5.67 6.08
N TYR A 22 5.90 -4.85 5.06
CA TYR A 22 5.07 -3.66 5.20
C TYR A 22 3.60 -4.02 5.50
N PHE A 23 3.04 -5.05 4.85
CA PHE A 23 1.68 -5.53 5.07
C PHE A 23 1.49 -6.07 6.49
N PHE A 24 2.43 -6.86 7.02
CA PHE A 24 2.39 -7.33 8.40
C PHE A 24 2.59 -6.18 9.39
N TRP A 25 3.49 -5.24 9.10
CA TRP A 25 3.72 -4.07 9.96
C TRP A 25 2.49 -3.15 10.04
N VAL A 26 1.84 -2.89 8.91
CA VAL A 26 0.67 -2.00 8.83
C VAL A 26 -0.62 -2.72 9.22
N GLY A 27 -0.77 -3.97 8.79
CA GLY A 27 -2.02 -4.70 8.82
C GLY A 27 -2.17 -5.68 9.98
N VAL A 28 -1.08 -6.17 10.60
CA VAL A 28 -1.15 -7.16 11.69
C VAL A 28 -0.68 -6.56 13.03
N LEU A 29 0.39 -5.77 13.01
CA LEU A 29 0.94 -5.15 14.22
C LEU A 29 -0.10 -4.36 15.06
N PRO A 30 -0.96 -3.49 14.48
CA PRO A 30 -1.94 -2.75 15.29
C PRO A 30 -3.02 -3.63 15.93
N PHE A 31 -3.32 -4.80 15.36
CA PHE A 31 -4.24 -5.76 15.99
C PHE A 31 -3.56 -6.59 17.08
N MET A 32 -2.24 -6.76 17.03
CA MET A 32 -1.45 -7.44 18.06
C MET A 32 -1.22 -6.54 19.29
N VAL A 33 -1.13 -5.21 19.11
CA VAL A 33 -0.98 -4.23 20.21
C VAL A 33 -2.21 -4.17 21.15
N ILE A 34 -3.39 -4.57 20.67
CA ILE A 34 -4.60 -4.60 21.50
C ILE A 34 -4.49 -5.64 22.62
N ASP A 35 -3.61 -6.65 22.47
CA ASP A 35 -3.53 -7.80 23.38
C ASP A 35 -2.18 -7.91 24.12
N SER A 36 -1.34 -6.88 24.09
CA SER A 36 0.02 -6.96 24.66
C SER A 36 0.34 -5.76 25.55
N SER A 37 -0.24 -5.81 26.74
CA SER A 37 0.40 -5.26 27.93
C SER A 37 1.77 -5.93 28.07
N GLU A 38 2.81 -5.10 28.14
CA GLU A 38 4.13 -5.42 28.69
C GLU A 38 5.12 -6.18 27.77
N ASP A 39 6.28 -5.54 27.60
CA ASP A 39 7.61 -6.13 27.41
C ASP A 39 7.80 -7.18 26.31
N ASN A 40 8.00 -6.72 25.07
CA ASN A 40 8.60 -7.58 24.06
C ASN A 40 9.61 -6.80 23.19
N TRP A 41 10.86 -7.31 23.14
CA TRP A 41 11.95 -6.92 22.23
C TRP A 41 11.47 -6.55 20.83
N ILE A 42 10.44 -7.25 20.34
CA ILE A 42 9.83 -7.08 19.03
C ILE A 42 9.51 -5.61 18.75
N TYR A 43 9.03 -4.85 19.74
CA TYR A 43 8.67 -3.44 19.57
C TYR A 43 9.87 -2.51 19.30
N SER A 44 11.11 -2.92 19.61
CA SER A 44 12.31 -2.14 19.24
C SER A 44 12.70 -2.30 17.77
N LEU A 45 12.18 -3.32 17.08
CA LEU A 45 12.44 -3.58 15.66
C LEU A 45 11.39 -2.94 14.75
N PHE A 46 10.29 -2.42 15.30
CA PHE A 46 9.19 -1.84 14.54
C PHE A 46 8.93 -0.39 14.99
N PRO A 47 8.97 0.59 14.08
CA PRO A 47 8.66 1.98 14.40
C PRO A 47 7.22 2.16 14.91
N GLU A 48 6.99 3.23 15.68
CA GLU A 48 5.72 3.53 16.36
C GLU A 48 4.49 3.35 15.45
N THR A 49 3.53 2.56 15.94
CA THR A 49 2.27 2.19 15.26
C THR A 49 1.38 3.37 14.90
N LYS A 50 1.60 4.54 15.50
CA LYS A 50 0.86 5.79 15.23
C LYS A 50 0.94 6.21 13.76
N PHE A 51 2.01 5.81 13.05
CA PHE A 51 2.21 6.10 11.63
C PHE A 51 1.88 4.92 10.71
N ALA A 52 1.62 3.73 11.26
CA ALA A 52 1.39 2.52 10.48
C ALA A 52 0.20 2.66 9.51
N PHE A 53 -0.86 3.35 9.94
CA PHE A 53 -2.03 3.61 9.10
C PHE A 53 -1.91 4.83 8.19
N MET A 54 -0.95 5.72 8.41
CA MET A 54 -0.87 6.98 7.68
C MET A 54 -0.54 6.75 6.21
N VAL A 55 0.46 5.92 5.94
CA VAL A 55 0.93 5.66 4.59
C VAL A 55 -0.07 4.86 3.72
N PRO A 56 -0.69 3.75 4.17
CA PRO A 56 -1.75 3.09 3.37
C PRO A 56 -3.00 3.97 3.23
N ALA A 57 -3.34 4.80 4.23
CA ALA A 57 -4.47 5.72 4.13
C ALA A 57 -4.21 6.81 3.09
N VAL A 58 -3.02 7.43 3.11
CA VAL A 58 -2.63 8.43 2.10
C VAL A 58 -2.61 7.80 0.71
N PHE A 59 -2.04 6.60 0.57
CA PHE A 59 -2.04 5.89 -0.71
C PHE A 59 -3.47 5.57 -1.19
N GLY A 60 -4.33 5.09 -0.29
CA GLY A 60 -5.74 4.82 -0.59
C GLY A 60 -6.51 6.07 -1.00
N VAL A 61 -6.32 7.20 -0.29
CA VAL A 61 -6.95 8.48 -0.62
C VAL A 61 -6.46 9.02 -1.96
N LEU A 62 -5.15 8.94 -2.23
CA LEU A 62 -4.60 9.35 -3.53
C LEU A 62 -5.10 8.46 -4.68
N LEU A 63 -5.21 7.16 -4.46
CA LEU A 63 -5.68 6.21 -5.47
C LEU A 63 -7.17 6.40 -5.76
N ILE A 64 -8.01 6.47 -4.73
CA ILE A 64 -9.47 6.69 -4.88
C ILE A 64 -9.73 8.08 -5.45
N GLY A 65 -9.04 9.11 -4.94
CA GLY A 65 -9.14 10.47 -5.45
C GLY A 65 -8.72 10.57 -6.92
N GLY A 66 -7.58 9.96 -7.27
CA GLY A 66 -7.10 9.88 -8.65
C GLY A 66 -8.08 9.17 -9.58
N LEU A 67 -8.61 8.01 -9.17
CA LEU A 67 -9.65 7.29 -9.91
C LEU A 67 -10.92 8.12 -10.07
N SER A 68 -11.39 8.78 -9.02
CA SER A 68 -12.59 9.62 -9.06
C SER A 68 -12.43 10.77 -10.06
N VAL A 69 -11.28 11.46 -10.01
CA VAL A 69 -10.95 12.53 -10.97
C VAL A 69 -10.86 11.98 -12.39
N PHE A 70 -10.15 10.87 -12.59
CA PHE A 70 -10.05 10.21 -13.89
C PHE A 70 -11.42 9.85 -14.48
N THR A 71 -12.29 9.23 -13.67
CA THR A 71 -13.66 8.89 -14.07
C THR A 71 -14.45 10.14 -14.44
N LEU A 72 -14.40 11.20 -13.64
CA LEU A 72 -15.11 12.45 -13.94
C LEU A 72 -14.60 13.13 -15.21
N TYR A 73 -13.29 13.14 -15.45
CA TYR A 73 -12.71 13.66 -16.69
C TYR A 73 -13.18 12.87 -17.92
N HIS A 74 -13.18 11.54 -17.83
CA HIS A 74 -13.61 10.67 -18.92
C HIS A 74 -15.11 10.80 -19.20
N LEU A 75 -15.93 10.83 -18.14
CA LEU A 75 -17.38 10.98 -18.24
C LEU A 75 -17.78 12.35 -18.78
N LYS A 76 -17.09 13.42 -18.36
CA LYS A 76 -17.29 14.77 -18.90
C LYS A 76 -16.96 14.84 -20.39
N GLY A 77 -15.93 14.11 -20.85
CA GLY A 77 -15.61 13.98 -22.27
C GLY A 77 -16.74 13.30 -23.07
N GLN A 78 -17.32 12.23 -22.52
CA GLN A 78 -18.39 11.47 -23.16
C GLN A 78 -19.72 12.24 -23.20
N LEU A 79 -20.09 12.93 -22.13
CA LEU A 79 -21.31 13.75 -22.07
C LEU A 79 -21.27 14.93 -23.04
N ARG A 80 -20.09 15.51 -23.27
CA ARG A 80 -19.92 16.62 -24.21
C ARG A 80 -20.02 16.20 -25.68
N ALA A 81 -19.70 14.93 -25.98
CA ALA A 81 -19.78 14.37 -27.34
C ALA A 81 -21.20 13.91 -27.75
N SER A 82 -22.12 13.75 -26.79
CA SER A 82 -23.51 13.35 -27.05
C SER A 82 -24.49 14.53 -27.10
N SER A 83 -24.00 15.76 -26.89
CA SER A 83 -24.79 16.99 -26.87
C SER A 83 -24.56 17.89 -28.09
N ASP A 84 -23.68 17.46 -29.01
CA ASP A 84 -23.55 17.94 -30.40
C ASP A 84 -24.24 16.92 -31.33
#